data_AF-A0A015LBR2-F1
#
_entry.id   AF-A0A015LBR2-F1
#
_cell.length_a   1.000
_cell.length_b   1.000
_cell.length_c   1.000
_cell.angle_alpha   90.00
_cell.angle_beta   90.00
_cell.angle_gamma   90.00
#
_symmetry.space_group_name_H-M   'P 1'
#
loop_
_entity.id
_entity.type
_entity.pdbx_description
1 polymer ?
#
loop_
_entity_poly.entity_id
_entity_poly.type
_entity_poly.pdbx_seq_one_letter_code
_entity_poly.pdbx_strand_id
1 'polypeptide(L)'
;MDNADLSPLKRQKKVESLQELVHVRPDLKGKPVYFFPALDKYYEGVLMYDVKIKKAYVYSVKGDCKFDTFSKWISYLQNQGYFKGYRSAIATIFLQANPTTPSIASILSTSKYMSY
;
A
#
# COMPACT_ATOMS: atom_id res chain seq x y z
N MET A 1 29.99 -8.23 -1.92
CA MET A 1 29.19 -6.97 -1.98
C MET A 1 28.05 -7.24 -2.94
N ASP A 2 27.01 -7.88 -2.44
CA ASP A 2 25.92 -8.41 -3.25
C ASP A 2 24.93 -7.28 -3.52
N ASN A 3 25.12 -6.65 -4.68
CA ASN A 3 24.22 -5.66 -5.23
C ASN A 3 22.91 -6.39 -5.56
N ALA A 4 21.91 -6.22 -4.69
CA ALA A 4 20.60 -6.80 -4.86
C ALA A 4 19.98 -6.27 -6.17
N ASP A 5 20.09 -7.07 -7.22
CA ASP A 5 19.34 -6.95 -8.47
C ASP A 5 17.85 -7.10 -8.14
N LEU A 6 17.23 -5.98 -7.76
CA LEU A 6 15.80 -5.83 -7.69
C LEU A 6 15.32 -5.67 -9.13
N SER A 7 15.17 -6.81 -9.81
CA SER A 7 14.57 -6.98 -11.12
C SER A 7 13.42 -5.97 -11.39
N PRO A 8 13.34 -5.37 -12.58
CA PRO A 8 12.32 -4.37 -12.96
C PRO A 8 10.88 -4.84 -12.68
N LEU A 9 10.64 -6.16 -12.75
CA LEU A 9 9.37 -6.81 -12.45
C LEU A 9 8.88 -6.57 -11.00
N LYS A 10 9.79 -6.50 -10.01
CA LYS A 10 9.44 -6.18 -8.61
C LYS A 10 9.09 -4.69 -8.44
N ARG A 11 9.64 -3.80 -9.28
CA ARG A 11 9.31 -2.37 -9.29
C ARG A 11 7.97 -2.10 -9.99
N GLN A 12 7.66 -2.80 -11.08
CA GLN A 12 6.35 -2.71 -11.75
C GLN A 12 5.20 -3.21 -10.87
N LYS A 13 5.35 -4.38 -10.21
CA LYS A 13 4.32 -4.94 -9.31
C LYS A 13 3.85 -3.98 -8.20
N LYS A 14 4.73 -3.09 -7.73
CA LYS A 14 4.42 -2.13 -6.65
C LYS A 14 3.52 -0.97 -7.10
N VAL A 15 3.60 -0.56 -8.37
CA VAL A 15 2.73 0.49 -8.92
C VAL A 15 1.35 -0.08 -9.24
N GLU A 16 1.31 -1.33 -9.71
CA GLU A 16 0.09 -2.03 -10.09
C GLU A 16 -0.77 -2.38 -8.87
N SER A 17 -0.16 -2.80 -7.76
CA SER A 17 -0.89 -3.28 -6.57
C SER A 17 -1.98 -2.33 -6.03
N LEU A 18 -1.81 -1.00 -6.11
CA LEU A 18 -2.84 -0.05 -5.66
C LEU A 18 -4.02 0.01 -6.63
N GLN A 19 -3.73 0.10 -7.94
CA GLN A 19 -4.75 0.17 -8.98
C GLN A 19 -5.50 -1.17 -9.11
N GLU A 20 -4.76 -2.27 -9.02
CA GLU A 20 -5.26 -3.65 -9.02
C GLU A 20 -6.15 -3.89 -7.80
N LEU A 21 -5.75 -3.44 -6.61
CA LEU A 21 -6.57 -3.57 -5.39
C LEU A 21 -7.93 -2.88 -5.54
N VAL A 22 -7.95 -1.63 -6.02
CA VAL A 22 -9.19 -0.87 -6.18
C VAL A 22 -10.06 -1.41 -7.33
N HIS A 23 -9.46 -2.08 -8.32
CA HIS A 23 -10.20 -2.80 -9.36
C HIS A 23 -10.83 -4.10 -8.84
N VAL A 24 -10.06 -4.92 -8.13
CA VAL A 24 -10.50 -6.22 -7.58
C VAL A 24 -11.51 -6.02 -6.44
N ARG A 25 -11.30 -4.98 -5.64
CA ARG A 25 -12.11 -4.65 -4.47
C ARG A 25 -12.52 -3.16 -4.50
N PRO A 26 -13.48 -2.79 -5.36
CA PRO A 26 -13.96 -1.41 -5.43
C PRO A 26 -14.68 -0.97 -4.14
N ASP A 27 -15.10 -1.92 -3.30
CA ASP A 27 -15.64 -1.71 -1.95
C ASP A 27 -14.65 -1.05 -0.98
N LEU A 28 -13.35 -1.10 -1.29
CA LEU A 28 -12.30 -0.47 -0.50
C LEU A 28 -12.10 1.02 -0.83
N LYS A 29 -12.81 1.54 -1.84
CA LYS A 29 -12.79 2.97 -2.14
C LYS A 29 -13.35 3.76 -0.96
N GLY A 30 -12.62 4.78 -0.52
CA GLY A 30 -12.94 5.60 0.64
C GLY A 30 -12.67 4.92 1.99
N LYS A 31 -12.12 3.69 2.01
CA LYS A 31 -11.80 3.00 3.25
C LYS A 31 -10.40 3.39 3.76
N PRO A 32 -10.21 3.44 5.09
CA PRO A 32 -8.90 3.63 5.66
C PRO A 32 -8.01 2.41 5.42
N VAL A 33 -6.72 2.69 5.25
CA VAL A 33 -5.62 1.74 5.19
C VAL A 33 -4.61 2.12 6.27
N TYR A 34 -4.00 1.11 6.87
CA TYR A 34 -3.12 1.28 8.00
C TYR A 34 -1.77 0.68 7.66
N PHE A 35 -0.73 1.52 7.67
CA PHE A 35 0.64 1.09 7.53
C PHE A 35 1.26 0.87 8.91
N PHE A 36 1.71 -0.36 9.18
CA PHE A 36 2.35 -0.75 10.43
C PHE A 36 3.88 -0.84 10.25
N PRO A 37 4.65 0.21 10.58
CA PRO A 37 6.12 0.12 10.64
C PRO A 37 6.63 -0.79 11.77
N ALA A 38 5.82 -0.95 12.83
CA ALA A 38 6.04 -1.75 14.04
C ALA A 38 4.67 -2.27 14.53
N LEU A 39 4.66 -3.23 15.48
CA LEU A 39 3.41 -3.85 15.96
C LEU A 39 2.54 -2.91 16.81
N ASP A 40 3.16 -1.93 17.48
CA ASP A 40 2.56 -0.97 18.39
C ASP A 40 2.23 0.38 17.73
N LYS A 41 2.63 0.57 16.46
CA LYS A 41 2.53 1.84 15.77
C LYS A 41 1.97 1.67 14.38
N TYR A 42 1.00 2.49 14.03
CA TYR A 42 0.44 2.55 12.69
C TYR A 42 0.32 3.98 12.17
N TYR A 43 0.23 4.08 10.85
CA TYR A 43 -0.07 5.31 10.13
C TYR A 43 -1.28 5.10 9.25
N GLU A 44 -2.26 5.98 9.40
CA GLU A 44 -3.50 5.92 8.66
C GLU A 44 -3.38 6.68 7.33
N GLY A 45 -3.86 6.03 6.29
CA GLY A 45 -4.15 6.64 5.00
C GLY A 45 -5.55 6.25 4.54
N VAL A 46 -6.09 6.93 3.55
CA VAL A 46 -7.40 6.64 2.96
C VAL A 46 -7.21 6.28 1.50
N LEU A 47 -7.79 5.15 1.08
CA LEU A 47 -7.84 4.78 -0.33
C LEU A 47 -8.82 5.68 -1.06
N MET A 48 -8.32 6.50 -1.96
CA MET A 48 -9.14 7.35 -2.82
C MET A 48 -9.06 6.83 -4.25
N TYR A 49 -10.15 6.95 -5.00
CA TYR A 49 -10.15 6.67 -6.43
C TYR A 49 -10.72 7.88 -7.16
N ASP A 50 -9.93 8.45 -8.05
CA ASP A 50 -10.38 9.52 -8.92
C ASP A 50 -10.97 8.90 -10.18
N VAL A 51 -12.29 9.06 -10.33
CA VAL A 51 -13.06 8.52 -11.45
C VAL A 51 -12.72 9.25 -12.76
N LYS A 52 -12.34 10.54 -12.70
CA LYS A 52 -12.06 11.35 -13.89
C LYS A 52 -10.78 10.89 -14.58
N ILE A 53 -9.73 10.67 -13.79
CA ILE A 53 -8.42 10.22 -14.29
C ILE A 53 -8.23 8.70 -14.14
N LYS A 54 -9.26 7.99 -13.67
CA LYS A 54 -9.32 6.54 -13.45
C LYS A 54 -8.12 6.00 -12.66
N LYS A 55 -7.67 6.73 -11.63
CA LYS A 55 -6.52 6.34 -10.80
C LYS A 55 -6.85 6.31 -9.31
N ALA A 56 -6.37 5.27 -8.65
CA ALA A 56 -6.29 5.17 -7.20
C ALA A 56 -5.13 5.97 -6.61
N TYR A 57 -5.35 6.50 -5.41
CA TYR A 57 -4.41 7.24 -4.59
C TYR A 57 -4.55 6.81 -3.12
N VAL A 58 -3.49 7.03 -2.35
CA VAL A 58 -3.51 6.95 -0.90
C VAL A 58 -3.37 8.35 -0.35
N TYR A 59 -4.37 8.81 0.37
CA TYR A 59 -4.32 10.08 1.08
C TYR A 59 -3.80 9.83 2.50
N SER A 60 -2.66 10.43 2.84
CA SER A 60 -2.04 10.32 4.15
C SER A 60 -2.69 11.30 5.12
N VAL A 61 -3.46 10.82 6.10
CA VAL A 61 -4.10 11.67 7.11
C VAL A 61 -3.06 12.49 7.88
N LYS A 62 -1.91 11.89 8.17
CA LYS A 62 -0.83 12.52 8.94
C LYS A 62 -0.08 13.64 8.19
N GLY A 63 -0.11 13.60 6.85
CA GLY A 63 0.69 14.51 6.03
C GLY A 63 -0.14 15.41 5.13
N ASP A 64 -1.48 15.29 5.17
CA ASP A 64 -2.42 15.95 4.27
C ASP A 64 -1.98 15.88 2.78
N CYS A 65 -1.45 14.73 2.39
CA CYS A 65 -0.80 14.53 1.09
C CYS A 65 -1.37 13.30 0.37
N LYS A 66 -1.52 13.39 -0.95
CA LYS A 66 -1.98 12.29 -1.81
C LYS A 66 -0.79 11.63 -2.51
N PHE A 67 -0.77 10.31 -2.51
CA PHE A 67 0.27 9.50 -3.15
C PHE A 67 -0.35 8.56 -4.16
N ASP A 68 0.23 8.46 -5.35
CA ASP A 68 -0.20 7.57 -6.42
C ASP A 68 0.19 6.08 -6.19
N THR A 69 1.07 5.82 -5.22
CA THR A 69 1.47 4.44 -4.85
C THR A 69 1.71 4.34 -3.35
N PHE A 70 1.47 3.14 -2.81
CA PHE A 70 1.81 2.82 -1.41
C PHE A 70 3.30 3.02 -1.10
N SER A 71 4.17 2.78 -2.09
CA SER A 71 5.62 2.97 -1.91
C SER A 71 5.97 4.43 -1.71
N LYS A 72 5.40 5.36 -2.49
CA LYS A 72 5.64 6.80 -2.29
C LYS A 72 5.10 7.28 -0.94
N TRP A 73 3.95 6.77 -0.51
CA TRP A 73 3.43 7.08 0.82
C TRP A 73 4.38 6.62 1.94
N ILE A 74 4.86 5.38 1.88
CA ILE A 74 5.80 4.85 2.88
C ILE A 74 7.14 5.59 2.83
N SER A 75 7.67 5.90 1.65
CA SER A 75 8.90 6.68 1.50
C SER A 75 8.74 8.09 2.06
N TYR A 76 7.59 8.74 1.86
CA TYR A 76 7.29 10.01 2.50
C TYR A 76 7.33 9.88 4.02
N LEU A 77 6.67 8.86 4.59
CA LEU A 77 6.68 8.65 6.03
C LEU A 77 8.11 8.40 6.56
N GLN A 78 8.90 7.63 5.84
CA GLN A 78 10.30 7.37 6.18
C GLN A 78 11.13 8.65 6.18
N ASN A 79 10.99 9.48 5.15
CA ASN A 79 11.71 10.75 5.01
C ASN A 79 11.34 11.76 6.10
N GLN A 80 10.13 11.68 6.64
CA GLN A 80 9.68 12.46 7.80
C GLN A 80 10.20 11.91 9.14
N GLY A 81 11.03 10.84 9.13
CA GLY A 81 11.61 10.25 10.33
C GLY A 81 10.62 9.41 11.15
N TYR A 82 9.46 9.08 10.60
CA TYR A 82 8.41 8.34 11.31
C TYR A 82 8.76 6.89 11.62
N PHE A 83 9.68 6.29 10.86
CA PHE A 83 10.26 4.98 11.10
C PHE A 83 11.62 4.88 10.39
N LYS A 84 12.42 3.85 10.74
CA LYS A 84 13.72 3.55 10.11
C LYS A 84 13.73 2.13 9.53
N GLY A 85 14.54 1.93 8.49
CA GLY A 85 14.71 0.64 7.81
C GLY A 85 13.78 0.41 6.61
N TYR A 86 14.09 -0.60 5.79
CA TYR A 86 13.28 -0.95 4.62
C TYR A 86 12.02 -1.72 5.06
N ARG A 87 10.85 -1.25 4.62
CA ARG A 87 9.56 -1.91 4.85
C ARG A 87 8.85 -2.15 3.52
N SER A 88 8.38 -3.39 3.31
CA SER A 88 7.63 -3.73 2.11
C SER A 88 6.18 -3.26 2.26
N ALA A 89 5.76 -2.32 1.42
CA ALA A 89 4.40 -1.75 1.43
C ALA A 89 3.30 -2.82 1.43
N ILE A 90 3.44 -3.80 0.55
CA ILE A 90 2.44 -4.86 0.36
C ILE A 90 2.30 -5.73 1.61
N ALA A 91 3.39 -5.96 2.35
CA ALA A 91 3.40 -6.80 3.55
C ALA A 91 3.03 -6.06 4.84
N THR A 92 3.03 -4.72 4.81
CA THR A 92 2.91 -3.88 6.02
C THR A 92 1.71 -2.96 6.00
N ILE A 93 0.89 -3.00 4.93
CA ILE A 93 -0.36 -2.26 4.82
C ILE A 93 -1.53 -3.21 4.97
N PHE A 94 -2.45 -2.81 5.85
CA PHE A 94 -3.63 -3.54 6.27
C PHE A 94 -4.87 -2.67 6.07
N LEU A 95 -6.04 -3.30 5.92
CA LEU A 95 -7.33 -2.59 5.77
C LEU A 95 -8.00 -2.27 7.11
N GLN A 96 -7.46 -2.80 8.20
CA GLN A 96 -7.92 -2.53 9.55
C GLN A 96 -6.74 -2.11 10.42
N ALA A 97 -7.02 -1.39 11.50
CA ALA A 97 -6.05 -1.03 12.53
C ALA A 97 -5.67 -2.25 13.40
N ASN A 98 -5.61 -3.45 12.80
CA ASN A 98 -5.23 -4.68 13.47
C ASN A 98 -4.32 -5.51 12.55
N PRO A 99 -3.05 -5.74 12.92
CA PRO A 99 -2.08 -6.46 12.10
C PRO A 99 -2.37 -7.98 11.96
N THR A 100 -3.35 -8.52 12.69
CA THR A 100 -3.80 -9.91 12.52
C THR A 100 -4.76 -10.11 11.34
N THR A 101 -5.23 -9.01 10.74
CA THR A 101 -6.09 -9.07 9.56
C THR A 101 -5.29 -9.32 8.28
N PRO A 102 -5.91 -9.85 7.22
CA PRO A 102 -5.22 -10.07 5.96
C PRO A 102 -4.64 -8.75 5.42
N SER A 103 -3.34 -8.73 5.17
CA SER A 103 -2.69 -7.60 4.51
C SER A 103 -3.18 -7.49 3.06
N ILE A 104 -2.89 -6.35 2.42
CA ILE A 104 -3.18 -6.15 1.00
C ILE A 104 -2.53 -7.24 0.13
N ALA A 105 -1.38 -7.79 0.57
CA ALA A 105 -0.74 -8.93 -0.07
C ALA A 105 -1.66 -10.15 -0.19
N SER A 106 -2.40 -10.45 0.87
CA SER A 106 -3.28 -11.62 0.93
C SER A 106 -4.42 -11.49 -0.06
N ILE A 107 -5.03 -10.30 -0.16
CA ILE A 107 -6.14 -9.99 -1.07
C ILE A 107 -5.69 -10.07 -2.54
N LEU A 108 -4.54 -9.47 -2.87
CA LEU A 108 -3.97 -9.53 -4.22
C LEU A 108 -3.51 -10.95 -4.60
N SER A 109 -3.17 -11.78 -3.61
CA SER A 109 -2.82 -13.18 -3.87
C SER A 109 -4.08 -14.02 -4.12
N THR A 110 -5.15 -13.85 -3.33
CA THR A 110 -6.40 -14.60 -3.52
C THR A 110 -7.05 -14.28 -4.86
N SER A 111 -6.96 -13.04 -5.35
CA SER A 111 -7.50 -12.68 -6.66
C SER A 111 -6.79 -13.37 -7.82
N LYS A 112 -5.47 -13.61 -7.71
CA LYS A 112 -4.69 -14.32 -8.74
C LYS A 112 -4.98 -15.82 -8.81
N TYR A 113 -5.47 -16.41 -7.73
CA TYR A 113 -5.88 -17.82 -7.70
C TYR A 113 -7.33 -18.03 -8.16
N MET A 114 -8.17 -16.99 -8.17
CA MET A 114 -9.56 -17.05 -8.66
C MET A 114 -9.71 -16.85 -10.17
N SER A 115 -8.60 -16.62 -10.89
CA SER A 115 -8.58 -16.43 -12.34
C SER A 115 -8.12 -17.68 -13.12
N TYR A 116 -8.42 -18.87 -12.61
CA TYR A 116 -8.21 -20.16 -13.30
C TYR A 116 -9.54 -20.79 -13.70
#